data_AF-A0AAV6K5L5-F1
#
_entry.id   AF-A0AAV6K5L5-F1
#
_cell.length_a   1.000
_cell.length_b   1.000
_cell.length_c   1.000
_cell.angle_alpha   90.00
_cell.angle_beta   90.00
_cell.angle_gamma   90.00
#
_symmetry.space_group_name_H-M   'P 1'
#
loop_
_entity.id
_entity.type
_entity.pdbx_description
1 polymer ?
#
loop_
_entity_poly.entity_id
_entity_poly.type
_entity_poly.pdbx_seq_one_letter_code
_entity_poly.pdbx_strand_id
1 'polypeptide(L)'
;MMVLSENYKDACLFGVYVVAKPDRLDDLAYEIMYEMSKLCYRVSEDDVACARNKVKCSLLLQLEGTTPVAEDIGRQLLAYGRRITFAE
;
A
#
# COMPACT_ATOMS: atom_id res chain seq x y z
N MET A 1 -10.74 5.98 6.25
CA MET A 1 -10.14 5.95 4.90
C MET A 1 -9.08 4.86 4.90
N MET A 2 -9.18 3.91 3.98
CA MET A 2 -8.19 2.84 3.79
C MET A 2 -7.78 2.86 2.32
N VAL A 3 -6.48 2.85 2.05
CA VAL A 3 -5.94 2.71 0.70
C VAL A 3 -5.59 1.24 0.50
N LEU A 4 -6.03 0.64 -0.60
CA LEU A 4 -5.85 -0.78 -0.89
C LEU A 4 -5.08 -0.96 -2.20
N SER A 5 -4.15 -1.91 -2.18
CA SER A 5 -3.40 -2.36 -3.34
C SER A 5 -3.42 -3.89 -3.36
N GLU A 6 -4.20 -4.47 -4.28
CA GLU A 6 -4.27 -5.91 -4.47
C GLU A 6 -3.53 -6.30 -5.75
N ASN A 7 -2.56 -7.19 -5.61
CA ASN A 7 -1.75 -7.66 -6.72
C ASN A 7 -2.17 -9.08 -7.09
N TYR A 8 -2.61 -9.25 -8.33
CA TYR A 8 -2.76 -10.53 -8.99
C TYR A 8 -1.55 -10.77 -9.90
N LYS A 9 -1.42 -11.98 -10.43
CA LYS A 9 -0.27 -12.37 -11.25
C LYS A 9 -0.07 -11.47 -12.49
N ASP A 10 -1.18 -11.09 -13.13
CA ASP A 10 -1.18 -10.37 -14.42
C ASP A 10 -1.82 -8.97 -14.34
N ALA A 11 -2.35 -8.59 -13.17
CA ALA A 11 -3.04 -7.31 -12.98
C ALA A 11 -2.94 -6.83 -11.52
N CYS A 12 -3.04 -5.53 -11.32
CA CYS A 12 -3.11 -4.91 -9.99
C CYS A 12 -4.35 -4.03 -9.90
N LEU A 13 -5.01 -4.07 -8.74
CA LEU A 13 -6.06 -3.14 -8.38
C LEU A 13 -5.53 -2.19 -7.30
N PHE A 14 -5.67 -0.89 -7.54
CA PHE A 14 -5.37 0.15 -6.56
C PHE A 14 -6.59 1.04 -6.37
N GLY A 15 -6.92 1.34 -5.12
CA GLY A 15 -8.11 2.14 -4.81
C GLY A 15 -8.13 2.68 -3.40
N VAL A 16 -9.12 3.53 -3.13
CA VAL A 16 -9.37 4.10 -1.81
C VAL A 16 -10.77 3.73 -1.38
N TYR A 17 -10.88 3.14 -0.20
CA TYR A 17 -12.14 2.89 0.48
C TYR A 17 -12.37 3.94 1.55
N VAL A 18 -13.47 4.70 1.43
CA VAL A 18 -13.86 5.72 2.42
C VAL A 18 -15.33 5.55 2.78
N VAL A 19 -15.62 5.71 4.06
CA VAL A 19 -16.97 5.74 4.62
C VAL A 19 -17.20 7.14 5.16
N ALA A 20 -18.27 7.80 4.72
CA ALA A 20 -18.64 9.14 5.15
C ALA A 20 -20.17 9.31 5.21
N LYS A 21 -20.60 10.41 5.84
CA LYS A 21 -22.02 10.81 5.88
C LYS A 21 -22.47 11.25 4.48
N PRO A 22 -23.75 11.03 4.13
CA PRO A 22 -24.27 11.35 2.79
C PRO A 22 -24.06 12.80 2.38
N ASP A 23 -24.16 13.73 3.35
CA ASP A 23 -24.08 15.17 3.11
C ASP A 23 -22.69 15.67 2.67
N ARG A 24 -21.65 14.82 2.71
CA ARG A 24 -20.26 15.18 2.39
C ARG A 24 -19.62 14.27 1.34
N LEU A 25 -20.42 13.47 0.64
CA LEU A 25 -19.89 12.54 -0.36
C LEU A 25 -19.28 13.25 -1.57
N ASP A 26 -19.82 14.40 -1.98
CA ASP A 26 -19.32 15.17 -3.12
C ASP A 26 -17.95 15.78 -2.83
N ASP A 27 -17.83 16.50 -1.71
CA ASP A 27 -16.55 17.05 -1.23
C ASP A 27 -15.50 15.95 -1.08
N LEU A 28 -15.90 14.78 -0.56
CA LEU A 28 -15.02 13.64 -0.39
C LEU A 28 -14.52 13.08 -1.72
N ALA A 29 -15.40 12.93 -2.72
CA ALA A 29 -15.02 12.45 -4.04
C ALA A 29 -14.03 13.41 -4.72
N TYR A 30 -14.27 14.73 -4.59
CA TYR A 30 -13.35 15.75 -5.08
C TYR A 30 -11.97 15.64 -4.44
N GLU A 31 -11.90 15.57 -3.11
CA GLU A 31 -10.62 15.48 -2.38
C GLU A 31 -9.83 14.21 -2.73
N ILE A 32 -10.50 13.07 -2.90
CA ILE A 32 -9.85 11.81 -3.32
C ILE A 32 -9.23 11.97 -4.71
N MET A 33 -9.98 12.51 -5.67
CA MET A 33 -9.49 12.71 -7.04
C MET A 33 -8.38 13.76 -7.11
N TYR A 34 -8.47 14.81 -6.29
CA TYR A 34 -7.46 15.85 -6.20
C TYR A 34 -6.13 15.29 -5.68
N GLU A 35 -6.14 14.58 -4.55
CA GLU A 35 -4.90 13.98 -4.01
C GLU A 35 -4.33 12.90 -4.93
N MET A 36 -5.17 12.08 -5.58
CA MET A 36 -4.70 11.13 -6.61
C MET A 36 -3.99 11.82 -7.77
N SER A 37 -4.56 12.92 -8.28
CA SER A 37 -3.95 13.69 -9.35
C SER A 37 -2.65 14.36 -8.89
N LYS A 38 -2.63 14.89 -7.66
CA LYS A 38 -1.45 15.50 -7.06
C LYS A 38 -0.29 14.51 -6.93
N LEU A 39 -0.55 13.26 -6.56
CA LEU A 39 0.48 12.20 -6.56
C LEU A 39 1.13 12.01 -7.94
N CYS A 40 0.39 12.18 -9.04
CA CYS A 40 0.93 12.07 -10.40
C CYS A 40 1.79 13.28 -10.83
N TYR A 41 1.42 14.50 -10.41
CA TYR A 41 2.02 15.73 -10.95
C TYR A 41 2.99 16.44 -9.99
N ARG A 42 2.75 16.34 -8.68
CA ARG A 42 3.44 17.12 -7.65
C ARG A 42 3.58 16.31 -6.37
N VAL A 43 4.58 15.45 -6.34
CA VAL A 43 5.00 14.74 -5.13
C VAL A 43 6.22 15.43 -4.51
N SER A 44 6.22 15.64 -3.20
CA SER A 44 7.37 16.17 -2.47
C SER A 44 8.36 15.06 -2.14
N GLU A 45 9.66 15.35 -2.18
CA GLU A 45 10.69 14.37 -1.79
C GLU A 45 10.57 13.97 -0.31
N ASP A 46 10.17 14.91 0.56
CA ASP A 46 9.95 14.64 1.99
C ASP A 46 8.81 13.64 2.21
N ASP A 47 7.74 13.75 1.42
CA ASP A 47 6.60 12.83 1.48
C ASP A 47 7.01 11.43 1.01
N VAL A 48 7.84 11.33 -0.03
CA VAL A 48 8.39 10.05 -0.51
C VAL A 48 9.30 9.42 0.53
N ALA A 49 10.18 10.21 1.16
CA ALA A 49 11.09 9.72 2.20
C ALA A 49 10.31 9.18 3.42
N CYS A 50 9.29 9.91 3.84
CA CYS A 50 8.40 9.51 4.93
C CYS A 50 7.60 8.25 4.56
N ALA A 51 7.00 8.20 3.37
CA ALA A 51 6.24 7.04 2.90
C ALA A 51 7.11 5.78 2.80
N ARG A 52 8.34 5.90 2.27
CA ARG A 52 9.30 4.80 2.22
C ARG A 52 9.60 4.23 3.60
N ASN A 53 9.81 5.10 4.59
CA ASN A 53 10.05 4.67 5.96
C ASN A 53 8.83 3.97 6.56
N LYS A 54 7.62 4.48 6.32
CA LYS A 54 6.38 3.84 6.77
C LYS A 54 6.21 2.43 6.19
N VAL A 55 6.47 2.25 4.90
CA VAL A 55 6.39 0.93 4.25
C VAL A 55 7.42 -0.05 4.85
N LYS A 56 8.67 0.40 5.03
CA LYS A 56 9.72 -0.43 5.65
C LYS A 56 9.35 -0.84 7.07
N CYS A 57 8.91 0.10 7.91
CA CYS A 57 8.47 -0.20 9.26
C CYS A 57 7.28 -1.16 9.28
N SER A 58 6.27 -0.94 8.43
CA SER A 58 5.10 -1.82 8.34
C SER A 58 5.48 -3.26 7.96
N LEU A 59 6.38 -3.43 6.98
CA LEU A 59 6.82 -4.76 6.56
C LEU A 59 7.57 -5.49 7.68
N LEU A 60 8.48 -4.80 8.37
CA LEU A 60 9.24 -5.39 9.47
C LEU A 60 8.35 -5.78 10.66
N LEU A 61 7.37 -4.94 11.00
CA LEU A 61 6.43 -5.23 12.09
C LEU A 61 5.52 -6.42 11.78
N GLN A 62 5.15 -6.63 10.51
CA GLN A 62 4.33 -7.77 10.11
C GLN A 62 5.06 -9.12 10.23
N LEU A 63 6.39 -9.12 10.40
CA LEU A 63 7.22 -10.33 10.46
C LEU A 63 7.55 -10.76 11.90
N GLU A 64 6.94 -10.13 12.91
CA GLU A 64 7.15 -10.52 14.31
C GLU A 64 6.45 -11.85 14.63
N GLY A 65 7.22 -12.94 14.63
CA GLY A 65 6.77 -14.28 15.03
C GLY A 65 7.07 -15.37 14.00
N THR A 66 6.98 -16.64 14.39
CA THR A 66 7.29 -17.78 13.51
C THR A 66 6.21 -18.04 12.46
N THR A 67 4.94 -17.84 12.81
CA THR A 67 3.79 -18.00 11.89
C THR A 67 3.78 -16.99 10.73
N PRO A 68 3.86 -15.66 10.95
CA PRO A 68 3.86 -14.71 9.85
C PRO A 68 5.09 -14.86 8.94
N VAL A 69 6.23 -15.28 9.49
CA VAL A 69 7.43 -15.59 8.69
C VAL A 69 7.20 -16.81 7.79
N ALA A 70 6.54 -17.86 8.28
CA ALA A 70 6.23 -19.04 7.46
C ALA A 70 5.23 -18.70 6.35
N GLU A 71 4.22 -17.88 6.64
CA GLU A 71 3.24 -17.39 5.66
C GLU A 71 3.93 -16.54 4.58
N ASP A 72 4.80 -15.61 4.98
CA ASP A 72 5.54 -14.77 4.04
C ASP A 72 6.45 -15.59 3.11
N ILE A 73 7.16 -16.59 3.64
CA ILE A 73 7.98 -17.51 2.83
C ILE A 73 7.10 -18.22 1.80
N GLY A 74 5.97 -18.81 2.22
CA GLY A 74 5.06 -19.51 1.32
C GLY A 74 4.48 -18.59 0.24
N ARG A 75 4.00 -17.41 0.63
CA ARG A 75 3.44 -16.40 -0.28
C ARG A 75 4.46 -15.92 -1.31
N GLN A 76 5.67 -15.56 -0.89
CA GLN A 76 6.71 -15.10 -1.80
C GLN A 76 7.15 -16.19 -2.77
N LEU A 77 7.22 -17.44 -2.31
CA LEU A 77 7.57 -18.58 -3.15
C LEU A 77 6.50 -18.85 -4.22
N LEU A 78 5.22 -18.67 -3.89
CA LEU A 78 4.12 -18.78 -4.87
C LEU A 78 4.06 -17.60 -5.85
N ALA A 79 4.32 -16.38 -5.38
CA ALA A 79 4.19 -15.17 -6.19
C ALA A 79 5.42 -14.93 -7.10
N TYR A 80 6.63 -15.09 -6.56
CA TYR A 80 7.89 -14.71 -7.22
C TYR A 80 8.80 -15.90 -7.51
N GLY A 81 8.48 -17.10 -7.02
CA GLY A 81 9.35 -18.29 -7.15
C GLY A 81 10.60 -18.26 -6.27
N ARG A 82 10.82 -17.19 -5.49
CA ARG A 82 11.95 -17.02 -4.58
C ARG A 82 11.57 -16.15 -3.39
N ARG A 83 12.32 -16.27 -2.30
CA ARG A 83 12.23 -15.32 -1.18
C ARG A 83 13.08 -14.10 -1.48
N ILE A 84 12.48 -12.91 -1.40
CA ILE A 84 13.19 -11.63 -1.59
C ILE A 84 13.89 -11.29 -0.28
N THR A 85 15.17 -10.91 -0.37
CA THR A 85 15.96 -10.53 0.82
C THR A 85 15.70 -9.07 1.18
N PHE A 86 15.75 -8.71 2.46
CA PHE A 86 15.49 -7.33 2.93
C PHE A 86 16.51 -6.29 2.46
N ALA A 87 17.62 -6.73 1.86
CA ALA A 87 18.69 -5.86 1.37
C ALA A 87 18.56 -5.53 -0.14
N GLU A 88 17.79 -6.31 -0.90
CA GLU A 88 17.40 -5.99 -2.29
C GLU A 88 16.34 -4.88 -2.31
#